data_AF-S4R9D2-F1
#
_entry.id   AF-S4R9D2-F1
#
_cell.length_a   1.000
_cell.length_b   1.000
_cell.length_c   1.000
_cell.angle_alpha   90.00
_cell.angle_beta   90.00
_cell.angle_gamma   90.00
#
_symmetry.space_group_name_H-M   'P 1'
#
loop_
_entity.id
_entity.type
_entity.pdbx_description
1 polymer ?
#
loop_
_entity_poly.entity_id
_entity_poly.type
_entity_poly.pdbx_seq_one_letter_code
_entity_poly.pdbx_strand_id
1 'polypeptide(L)'
;VPPPRVRADQEQRNIIDKLAQFVARNGPEFEKMTKQKQRDNPKFAFLFRGEYFNYYQYKVTTEQQMFLSLQGQASPGQQALPPWQQPQPDPVLPPWQQAAAQPPPPAALQGLPHVQEQIQQSLANLQQQQQHLLQQQQEQMETAVCAAQEARVRAMAAEAQLSLSDLDGLLQPIIDTCTKDAISTGKTWIFSNAKSTGVCEALAEYLRWRIVRPGSSFELRLHLIYLINDVLHHCQRKQAQELQVALQQVVVPIFCMAEEEKQQKLTKLLQLWEKNRYFEDSIIGQLKNPAPSLAQYKTALMAEYASVVAPVQLTVQQQFRTLQMQHQQFVEHLTSMQ
;
A
#
# COMPACT_ATOMS: atom_id res chain seq x y z
N VAL A 1 -8.26 -43.89 -13.00
CA VAL A 1 -8.24 -43.58 -14.45
C VAL A 1 -7.10 -42.59 -14.68
N PRO A 2 -6.11 -42.89 -15.54
CA PRO A 2 -5.00 -41.98 -15.80
C PRO A 2 -5.50 -40.70 -16.49
N PRO A 3 -4.84 -39.54 -16.31
CA PRO A 3 -5.31 -38.30 -16.92
C PRO A 3 -5.15 -38.37 -18.45
N PRO A 4 -6.18 -37.98 -19.23
CA PRO A 4 -6.08 -37.95 -20.68
C PRO A 4 -5.01 -36.94 -21.13
N ARG A 5 -4.10 -37.39 -22.00
CA ARG A 5 -3.16 -36.51 -22.72
C ARG A 5 -3.89 -35.87 -23.89
N VAL A 6 -3.99 -34.53 -23.91
CA VAL A 6 -4.33 -33.78 -25.12
C VAL A 6 -3.38 -32.58 -25.24
N ARG A 7 -2.61 -32.57 -26.34
CA ARG A 7 -1.71 -31.48 -26.77
C ARG A 7 -2.53 -30.36 -27.41
N ALA A 8 -3.33 -29.66 -26.59
CA ALA A 8 -3.99 -28.42 -26.97
C ALA A 8 -3.68 -27.33 -25.92
N ASP A 9 -2.87 -26.38 -26.40
CA ASP A 9 -2.62 -25.00 -25.98
C ASP A 9 -2.30 -24.71 -24.52
N GLN A 10 -1.00 -24.71 -24.22
CA GLN A 10 -0.40 -24.04 -23.06
C GLN A 10 -0.96 -22.60 -22.90
N GLU A 11 -1.22 -21.90 -24.02
CA GLU A 11 -1.84 -20.57 -24.02
C GLU A 11 -3.27 -20.60 -23.46
N GLN A 12 -4.10 -21.57 -23.86
CA GLN A 12 -5.47 -21.71 -23.37
C GLN A 12 -5.50 -22.06 -21.87
N ARG A 13 -4.58 -22.90 -21.40
CA ARG A 13 -4.39 -23.17 -19.96
C ARG A 13 -3.98 -21.92 -19.19
N ASN A 14 -3.04 -21.13 -19.73
CA ASN A 14 -2.62 -19.87 -19.11
C ASN A 14 -3.77 -18.85 -19.02
N ILE A 15 -4.64 -18.79 -20.03
CA ILE A 15 -5.83 -17.93 -20.03
C ILE A 15 -6.83 -18.41 -18.97
N ILE A 16 -7.08 -19.72 -18.89
CA ILE A 16 -7.95 -20.34 -17.89
C ILE A 16 -7.43 -20.06 -16.48
N ASP A 17 -6.13 -20.25 -16.24
CA ASP A 17 -5.50 -20.06 -14.93
C ASP A 17 -5.56 -18.60 -14.49
N LYS A 18 -5.25 -17.64 -15.38
CA LYS A 18 -5.37 -16.21 -15.10
C LYS A 18 -6.81 -15.80 -14.80
N LEU A 19 -7.77 -16.29 -15.56
CA LEU A 19 -9.17 -16.00 -15.32
C LEU A 19 -9.65 -16.62 -14.00
N ALA A 20 -9.25 -17.86 -13.71
CA ALA A 20 -9.60 -18.55 -12.48
C ALA A 20 -9.07 -17.81 -11.24
N GLN A 21 -7.81 -17.36 -11.27
CA GLN A 21 -7.23 -16.55 -10.20
C GLN A 21 -7.93 -15.19 -10.04
N PHE A 22 -8.31 -14.56 -11.16
CA PHE A 22 -9.02 -13.30 -11.13
C PHE A 22 -10.42 -13.45 -10.54
N VAL A 23 -11.17 -14.47 -10.96
CA VAL A 23 -12.52 -14.78 -10.43
C VAL A 23 -12.46 -15.23 -8.97
N ALA A 24 -11.41 -15.94 -8.57
CA ALA A 24 -11.21 -16.32 -7.18
C ALA A 24 -11.03 -15.11 -6.24
N ARG A 25 -10.31 -14.07 -6.70
CA ARG A 25 -10.05 -12.85 -5.92
C ARG A 25 -11.21 -11.84 -5.93
N ASN A 26 -11.93 -11.72 -7.05
CA ASN A 26 -12.96 -10.68 -7.24
C ASN A 26 -14.40 -11.20 -7.12
N GLY A 27 -14.58 -12.52 -6.99
CA GLY A 27 -15.88 -13.15 -6.82
C GLY A 27 -16.61 -13.53 -8.13
N PRO A 28 -17.71 -14.30 -8.01
CA PRO A 28 -18.42 -14.92 -9.15
C PRO A 28 -19.14 -13.92 -10.06
N GLU A 29 -19.43 -12.69 -9.60
CA GLU A 29 -20.02 -11.65 -10.44
C GLU A 29 -19.07 -11.24 -11.59
N PHE A 30 -17.76 -11.35 -11.38
CA PHE A 30 -16.79 -11.08 -12.42
C PHE A 30 -16.77 -12.16 -13.51
N GLU A 31 -17.05 -13.42 -13.14
CA GLU A 31 -17.24 -14.49 -14.13
C GLU A 31 -18.43 -14.19 -15.05
N LYS A 32 -19.56 -13.74 -14.49
CA LYS A 32 -20.74 -13.35 -15.27
C LYS A 32 -20.44 -12.18 -16.20
N MET A 33 -19.72 -11.16 -15.71
CA MET A 33 -19.33 -10.02 -16.54
C MET A 33 -18.38 -10.42 -17.67
N THR A 34 -17.42 -11.32 -17.39
CA THR A 34 -16.49 -11.84 -18.42
C THR A 34 -17.24 -12.67 -19.47
N LYS A 35 -18.20 -13.51 -19.05
CA LYS A 35 -19.11 -14.23 -19.96
C LYS A 35 -19.95 -13.28 -20.81
N GLN A 36 -20.37 -12.13 -20.30
CA GLN A 36 -21.15 -11.20 -21.12
C GLN A 36 -20.28 -10.47 -22.15
N LYS A 37 -19.08 -10.02 -21.74
CA LYS A 37 -18.17 -9.23 -22.59
C LYS A 37 -17.40 -10.05 -23.63
N GLN A 38 -17.14 -11.33 -23.34
CA GLN A 38 -16.29 -12.20 -24.19
C GLN A 38 -17.09 -13.31 -24.88
N ARG A 39 -18.40 -13.11 -25.09
CA ARG A 39 -19.30 -14.11 -25.67
C ARG A 39 -18.89 -14.55 -27.08
N ASP A 40 -18.38 -13.63 -27.87
CA ASP A 40 -17.99 -13.87 -29.27
C ASP A 40 -16.49 -14.21 -29.41
N ASN A 41 -15.76 -14.33 -28.29
CA ASN A 41 -14.33 -14.60 -28.30
C ASN A 41 -14.04 -16.12 -28.18
N PRO A 42 -13.46 -16.76 -29.21
CA PRO A 42 -13.18 -18.20 -29.19
C PRO A 42 -12.20 -18.60 -28.07
N LYS A 43 -11.35 -17.68 -27.60
CA LYS A 43 -10.43 -17.93 -26.47
C LYS A 43 -11.14 -18.11 -25.13
N PHE A 44 -12.38 -17.60 -24.99
CA PHE A 44 -13.22 -17.74 -23.80
C PHE A 44 -14.39 -18.71 -24.01
N ALA A 45 -14.42 -19.43 -25.13
CA ALA A 45 -15.49 -20.39 -25.44
C ALA A 45 -15.67 -21.46 -24.34
N PHE A 46 -14.59 -21.79 -23.60
CA PHE A 46 -14.65 -22.73 -22.47
C PHE A 46 -15.61 -22.29 -21.35
N LEU A 47 -15.92 -21.00 -21.22
CA LEU A 47 -16.86 -20.48 -20.21
C LEU A 47 -18.33 -20.82 -20.49
N PHE A 48 -18.69 -21.17 -21.73
CA PHE A 48 -20.06 -21.43 -22.18
C PHE A 48 -20.39 -22.92 -22.32
N ARG A 49 -19.67 -23.77 -21.56
CA ARG A 49 -19.65 -25.24 -21.62
C ARG A 49 -18.83 -25.76 -22.80
N GLY A 50 -17.67 -26.33 -22.48
CA GLY A 50 -16.75 -26.96 -23.43
C GLY A 50 -15.74 -27.85 -22.71
N GLU A 51 -14.80 -28.42 -23.46
CA GLU A 51 -13.82 -29.42 -23.00
C GLU A 51 -12.99 -28.97 -21.78
N TYR A 52 -12.80 -27.66 -21.61
CA TYR A 52 -12.00 -27.07 -20.52
C TYR A 52 -12.82 -26.44 -19.38
N PHE A 53 -14.14 -26.51 -19.44
CA PHE A 53 -15.00 -25.92 -18.40
C PHE A 53 -14.78 -26.59 -17.04
N ASN A 54 -14.65 -27.92 -17.01
CA ASN A 54 -14.37 -28.66 -15.77
C ASN A 54 -12.99 -28.30 -15.18
N TYR A 55 -11.99 -28.07 -16.03
CA TYR A 55 -10.65 -27.64 -15.60
C TYR A 55 -10.68 -26.23 -15.03
N TYR A 56 -11.39 -25.30 -15.68
CA TYR A 56 -11.62 -23.95 -15.17
C TYR A 56 -12.34 -23.97 -13.81
N GLN A 57 -13.42 -24.73 -13.65
CA GLN A 57 -14.15 -24.82 -12.38
C GLN A 57 -13.29 -25.40 -11.25
N TYR A 58 -12.50 -26.44 -11.54
CA TYR A 58 -11.53 -26.98 -10.59
C TYR A 58 -10.53 -25.90 -10.18
N LYS A 59 -9.94 -25.19 -11.13
CA LYS A 59 -8.98 -24.11 -10.84
C LYS A 59 -9.60 -22.97 -10.04
N VAL A 60 -10.78 -22.48 -10.40
CA VAL A 60 -11.48 -21.43 -9.61
C VAL A 60 -11.70 -21.89 -8.17
N THR A 61 -12.12 -23.14 -7.98
CA THR A 61 -12.38 -23.69 -6.64
C THR A 61 -11.09 -23.84 -5.83
N THR A 62 -10.02 -24.34 -6.45
CA THR A 62 -8.70 -24.47 -5.81
C THR A 62 -8.09 -23.11 -5.46
N GLU A 63 -8.16 -22.13 -6.37
CA GLU A 63 -7.66 -20.77 -6.12
C GLU A 63 -8.53 -20.04 -5.08
N GLN A 64 -9.86 -20.23 -5.08
CA GLN A 64 -10.73 -19.71 -4.02
C GLN A 64 -10.43 -20.34 -2.67
N GLN A 65 -10.24 -21.66 -2.60
CA GLN A 65 -9.85 -22.34 -1.37
C GLN A 65 -8.47 -21.91 -0.89
N MET A 66 -7.49 -21.73 -1.78
CA MET A 66 -6.18 -21.18 -1.42
C MET A 66 -6.29 -19.75 -0.93
N PHE A 67 -7.06 -18.90 -1.61
CA PHE A 67 -7.31 -17.51 -1.20
C PHE A 67 -8.00 -17.44 0.16
N LEU A 68 -9.02 -18.28 0.39
CA LEU A 68 -9.68 -18.43 1.70
C LEU A 68 -8.72 -18.96 2.77
N SER A 69 -7.82 -19.90 2.44
CA SER A 69 -6.83 -20.43 3.39
C SER A 69 -5.71 -19.44 3.74
N LEU A 70 -5.34 -18.54 2.80
CA LEU A 70 -4.41 -17.44 3.06
C LEU A 70 -5.07 -16.26 3.79
N GLN A 71 -6.40 -16.15 3.74
CA GLN A 71 -7.17 -15.07 4.36
C GLN A 71 -7.89 -15.50 5.67
N GLY A 72 -7.83 -16.79 6.05
CA GLY A 72 -8.24 -17.25 7.38
C GLY A 72 -8.33 -18.77 7.51
N GLN A 73 -7.68 -19.33 8.54
CA GLN A 73 -8.31 -20.39 9.32
C GLN A 73 -9.57 -19.80 9.96
N ALA A 74 -10.69 -19.83 9.24
CA ALA A 74 -12.01 -19.49 9.74
C ALA A 74 -13.01 -20.53 9.23
N SER A 75 -13.56 -21.29 10.17
CA SER A 75 -14.62 -22.28 9.95
C SER A 75 -15.90 -21.62 9.42
N PRO A 76 -16.73 -22.30 8.60
CA PRO A 76 -17.93 -21.71 8.03
C PRO A 76 -19.11 -21.82 9.01
N GLY A 77 -19.69 -20.67 9.39
CA GLY A 77 -20.98 -20.61 10.05
C GLY A 77 -21.29 -19.23 10.63
N GLN A 78 -22.29 -18.56 10.05
CA GLN A 78 -22.95 -17.31 10.49
C GLN A 78 -22.27 -15.99 10.06
N GLN A 79 -22.87 -15.36 9.04
CA GLN A 79 -22.65 -13.95 8.71
C GLN A 79 -23.28 -13.08 9.80
N ALA A 80 -22.44 -12.58 10.71
CA ALA A 80 -22.75 -11.42 11.54
C ALA A 80 -21.98 -10.21 10.99
N LEU A 81 -22.62 -9.04 11.00
CA LEU A 81 -21.97 -7.77 10.64
C LEU A 81 -20.77 -7.50 11.57
N PRO A 82 -19.71 -6.81 11.10
CA PRO A 82 -18.53 -6.51 11.90
C PRO A 82 -18.90 -5.69 13.17
N PRO A 83 -18.35 -6.02 14.36
CA PRO A 83 -18.74 -5.41 15.64
C PRO A 83 -18.54 -3.90 15.75
N TRP A 84 -17.81 -3.29 14.82
CA TRP A 84 -17.35 -1.89 14.89
C TRP A 84 -18.26 -0.90 14.15
N GLN A 85 -19.34 -1.36 13.50
CA GLN A 85 -20.33 -0.52 12.83
C GLN A 85 -21.66 -0.37 13.57
N GLN A 86 -21.79 -0.94 14.78
CA GLN A 86 -22.98 -0.71 15.61
C GLN A 86 -22.84 0.60 16.41
N PRO A 87 -23.85 1.49 16.41
CA PRO A 87 -23.89 2.58 17.38
C PRO A 87 -23.92 1.95 18.77
N GLN A 88 -22.96 2.32 19.62
CA GLN A 88 -22.87 1.81 20.99
C GLN A 88 -24.21 2.03 21.71
N PRO A 89 -24.93 0.96 22.11
CA PRO A 89 -25.99 1.11 23.08
C PRO A 89 -25.38 1.38 24.46
N ASP A 90 -26.12 2.12 25.29
CA ASP A 90 -25.84 2.38 26.71
C ASP A 90 -25.29 1.17 27.48
N PRO A 91 -24.55 1.37 28.59
CA PRO A 91 -23.69 0.36 29.19
C PRO A 91 -24.48 -0.86 29.66
N VAL A 92 -24.50 -1.90 28.83
CA VAL A 92 -24.95 -3.22 29.21
C VAL A 92 -23.78 -3.93 29.88
N LEU A 93 -24.04 -4.45 31.09
CA LEU A 93 -23.09 -5.15 31.94
C LEU A 93 -22.33 -6.26 31.17
N PRO A 94 -21.02 -6.44 31.40
CA PRO A 94 -20.20 -7.43 30.68
C PRO A 94 -20.73 -8.88 30.82
N PRO A 95 -20.49 -9.76 29.82
CA PRO A 95 -21.04 -11.13 29.80
C PRO A 95 -20.68 -12.02 31.00
N TRP A 96 -19.56 -11.75 31.68
CA TRP A 96 -19.14 -12.50 32.88
C TRP A 96 -20.00 -12.18 34.12
N GLN A 97 -20.70 -11.05 34.16
CA GLN A 97 -21.70 -10.75 35.21
C GLN A 97 -23.02 -11.49 34.99
N GLN A 98 -23.37 -11.84 33.75
CA GLN A 98 -24.55 -12.67 33.45
C GLN A 98 -24.32 -14.15 33.82
N ALA A 99 -23.06 -14.61 33.77
CA ALA A 99 -22.68 -15.95 34.18
C ALA A 99 -22.83 -16.21 35.69
N ALA A 100 -22.84 -15.15 36.52
CA ALA A 100 -22.99 -15.26 37.98
C ALA A 100 -24.42 -15.64 38.45
N ALA A 101 -25.41 -15.66 37.55
CA ALA A 101 -26.80 -15.97 37.88
C ALA A 101 -27.19 -17.44 37.66
N GLN A 102 -26.29 -18.30 37.16
CA GLN A 102 -26.57 -19.73 36.98
C GLN A 102 -25.85 -20.57 38.04
N PRO A 103 -26.54 -21.54 38.67
CA PRO A 103 -25.92 -22.41 39.65
C PRO A 103 -24.85 -23.29 38.99
N PRO A 104 -23.68 -23.48 39.62
CA PRO A 104 -22.59 -24.24 39.02
C PRO A 104 -22.97 -25.73 38.88
N PRO A 105 -22.65 -26.39 37.75
CA PRO A 105 -22.76 -27.85 37.64
C PRO A 105 -21.74 -28.55 38.56
N PRO A 106 -21.97 -29.81 38.94
CA PRO A 106 -21.23 -30.47 40.02
C PRO A 106 -19.75 -30.62 39.71
N ALA A 107 -18.93 -30.30 40.71
CA ALA A 107 -17.49 -30.43 40.71
C ALA A 107 -17.04 -31.88 40.43
N ALA A 108 -16.35 -32.08 39.30
CA ALA A 108 -15.50 -33.25 39.08
C ALA A 108 -14.30 -32.89 38.18
N LEU A 109 -13.16 -32.63 38.82
CA LEU A 109 -11.79 -32.94 38.34
C LEU A 109 -11.18 -32.25 37.09
N GLN A 110 -11.69 -31.11 36.58
CA GLN A 110 -11.05 -30.42 35.42
C GLN A 110 -10.24 -29.14 35.75
N GLY A 111 -10.04 -28.80 37.02
CA GLY A 111 -9.81 -27.41 37.48
C GLY A 111 -8.47 -26.70 37.21
N LEU A 112 -7.43 -27.37 36.70
CA LEU A 112 -6.12 -26.74 36.45
C LEU A 112 -5.74 -26.66 34.96
N PRO A 113 -5.76 -27.76 34.18
CA PRO A 113 -5.42 -27.69 32.76
C PRO A 113 -6.40 -26.84 31.94
N HIS A 114 -7.69 -26.80 32.32
CA HIS A 114 -8.70 -26.01 31.61
C HIS A 114 -8.55 -24.50 31.81
N VAL A 115 -8.30 -24.06 33.05
CA VAL A 115 -8.05 -22.65 33.37
C VAL A 115 -6.77 -22.16 32.67
N GLN A 116 -5.73 -23.00 32.68
CA GLN A 116 -4.46 -22.68 32.05
C GLN A 116 -4.58 -22.60 30.52
N GLU A 117 -5.40 -23.44 29.91
CA GLU A 117 -5.74 -23.38 28.48
C GLU A 117 -6.52 -22.10 28.12
N GLN A 118 -7.47 -21.68 28.95
CA GLN A 118 -8.21 -20.42 28.75
C GLN A 118 -7.30 -19.18 28.85
N ILE A 119 -6.36 -19.17 29.80
CA ILE A 119 -5.36 -18.10 29.91
C ILE A 119 -4.47 -18.07 28.66
N GLN A 120 -4.03 -19.25 28.18
CA GLN A 120 -3.20 -19.36 26.98
C GLN A 120 -3.93 -18.85 25.72
N GLN A 121 -5.22 -19.16 25.57
CA GLN A 121 -6.05 -18.63 24.48
C GLN A 121 -6.22 -17.12 24.57
N SER A 122 -6.47 -16.58 25.77
CA SER A 122 -6.56 -15.14 26.00
C SER A 122 -5.27 -14.40 25.65
N LEU A 123 -4.11 -14.98 25.99
CA LEU A 123 -2.81 -14.44 25.62
C LEU A 123 -2.59 -14.44 24.09
N ALA A 124 -2.96 -15.54 23.42
CA ALA A 124 -2.86 -15.63 21.96
C ALA A 124 -3.75 -14.57 21.28
N ASN A 125 -4.96 -14.36 21.78
CA ASN A 125 -5.87 -13.32 21.29
C ASN A 125 -5.28 -11.92 21.50
N LEU A 126 -4.70 -11.63 22.67
CA LEU A 126 -4.03 -10.36 22.94
C LEU A 126 -2.88 -10.11 21.95
N GLN A 127 -2.06 -11.13 21.68
CA GLN A 127 -0.94 -11.03 20.74
C GLN A 127 -1.42 -10.77 19.30
N GLN A 128 -2.47 -11.44 18.86
CA GLN A 128 -3.07 -11.21 17.54
C GLN A 128 -3.64 -9.80 17.42
N GLN A 129 -4.35 -9.33 18.44
CA GLN A 129 -4.88 -7.96 18.47
C GLN A 129 -3.76 -6.91 18.49
N GLN A 130 -2.68 -7.14 19.24
CA GLN A 130 -1.49 -6.29 19.22
C GLN A 130 -0.89 -6.20 17.83
N GLN A 131 -0.71 -7.33 17.14
CA GLN A 131 -0.15 -7.36 15.79
C GLN A 131 -1.03 -6.58 14.81
N HIS A 132 -2.35 -6.74 14.89
CA HIS A 132 -3.29 -6.00 14.05
C HIS A 132 -3.24 -4.49 14.34
N LEU A 133 -3.20 -4.10 15.61
CA LEU A 133 -3.09 -2.69 16.02
C LEU A 133 -1.80 -2.04 15.51
N LEU A 134 -0.67 -2.75 15.52
CA LEU A 134 0.59 -2.26 14.97
C LEU A 134 0.53 -2.08 13.45
N GLN A 135 -0.10 -3.01 12.74
CA GLN A 135 -0.30 -2.88 11.29
C GLN A 135 -1.22 -1.68 10.98
N GLN A 136 -2.32 -1.54 11.72
CA GLN A 136 -3.23 -0.41 11.59
C GLN A 136 -2.54 0.92 11.93
N GLN A 137 -1.70 0.95 12.96
CA GLN A 137 -0.89 2.12 13.31
C GLN A 137 -0.03 2.55 12.11
N GLN A 138 0.65 1.61 11.46
CA GLN A 138 1.50 1.90 10.33
C GLN A 138 0.72 2.50 9.15
N GLU A 139 -0.44 1.91 8.81
CA GLU A 139 -1.30 2.41 7.73
C GLU A 139 -1.88 3.80 8.04
N GLN A 140 -2.33 4.03 9.28
CA GLN A 140 -2.84 5.32 9.71
C GLN A 140 -1.74 6.40 9.69
N MET A 141 -0.54 6.07 10.15
CA MET A 141 0.62 6.97 10.08
C MET A 141 0.96 7.33 8.64
N GLU A 142 1.04 6.34 7.75
CA GLU A 142 1.36 6.55 6.33
C GLU A 142 0.30 7.42 5.63
N THR A 143 -0.98 7.16 5.91
CA THR A 143 -2.10 7.95 5.38
C THR A 143 -2.05 9.39 5.88
N ALA A 144 -1.81 9.59 7.19
CA ALA A 144 -1.77 10.90 7.80
C ALA A 144 -0.59 11.74 7.30
N VAL A 145 0.59 11.12 7.14
CA VAL A 145 1.76 11.77 6.55
C VAL A 145 1.51 12.12 5.08
N CYS A 146 0.92 11.22 4.29
CA CYS A 146 0.58 11.50 2.90
C CYS A 146 -0.38 12.70 2.78
N ALA A 147 -1.40 12.77 3.64
CA ALA A 147 -2.34 13.89 3.67
C ALA A 147 -1.65 15.22 4.07
N ALA A 148 -0.74 15.17 5.05
CA ALA A 148 0.01 16.35 5.49
C ALA A 148 0.97 16.86 4.39
N GLN A 149 1.64 15.96 3.67
CA GLN A 149 2.47 16.32 2.52
C GLN A 149 1.64 16.96 1.40
N GLU A 150 0.46 16.41 1.11
CA GLU A 150 -0.47 16.95 0.10
C GLU A 150 -0.95 18.36 0.49
N ALA A 151 -1.26 18.58 1.77
CA ALA A 151 -1.62 19.91 2.28
C ALA A 151 -0.47 20.90 2.16
N ARG A 152 0.77 20.49 2.49
CA ARG A 152 1.98 21.31 2.33
C ARG A 152 2.20 21.72 0.87
N VAL A 153 2.12 20.76 -0.06
CA VAL A 153 2.25 21.02 -1.50
C VAL A 153 1.21 22.01 -1.99
N ARG A 154 -0.05 21.86 -1.56
CA ARG A 154 -1.13 22.80 -1.90
C ARG A 154 -0.87 24.20 -1.37
N ALA A 155 -0.39 24.33 -0.14
CA ALA A 155 -0.06 25.63 0.46
C ALA A 155 1.06 26.32 -0.33
N MET A 156 2.16 25.61 -0.61
CA MET A 156 3.27 26.14 -1.40
C MET A 156 2.83 26.55 -2.82
N ALA A 157 2.00 25.74 -3.47
CA ALA A 157 1.47 26.06 -4.79
C ALA A 157 0.55 27.30 -4.76
N ALA A 158 -0.28 27.44 -3.73
CA ALA A 158 -1.15 28.61 -3.57
C ALA A 158 -0.34 29.90 -3.35
N GLU A 159 0.68 29.85 -2.49
CA GLU A 159 1.60 30.97 -2.24
C GLU A 159 2.38 31.35 -3.50
N ALA A 160 2.82 30.36 -4.26
CA ALA A 160 3.54 30.54 -5.51
C ALA A 160 2.63 30.89 -6.71
N GLN A 161 1.30 30.96 -6.52
CA GLN A 161 0.30 31.13 -7.58
C GLN A 161 0.42 30.10 -8.71
N LEU A 162 0.85 28.87 -8.36
CA LEU A 162 1.02 27.76 -9.27
C LEU A 162 -0.28 26.96 -9.39
N SER A 163 -0.82 26.87 -10.60
CA SER A 163 -2.00 26.06 -10.89
C SER A 163 -1.66 24.56 -10.86
N LEU A 164 -2.10 23.85 -9.82
CA LEU A 164 -1.92 22.40 -9.72
C LEU A 164 -2.69 21.62 -10.79
N SER A 165 -3.83 22.14 -11.25
CA SER A 165 -4.61 21.52 -12.33
C SER A 165 -3.88 21.57 -13.67
N ASP A 166 -3.19 22.67 -13.96
CA ASP A 166 -2.41 22.81 -15.20
C ASP A 166 -1.21 21.89 -15.17
N LEU A 167 -0.56 21.78 -13.99
CA LEU A 167 0.53 20.85 -13.78
C LEU A 167 0.07 19.40 -13.91
N ASP A 168 -1.10 19.04 -13.39
CA ASP A 168 -1.69 17.71 -13.60
C ASP A 168 -1.98 17.40 -15.06
N GLY A 169 -2.60 18.35 -15.77
CA GLY A 169 -2.86 18.22 -17.21
C GLY A 169 -1.57 18.07 -18.03
N LEU A 170 -0.47 18.69 -17.59
CA LEU A 170 0.84 18.55 -18.21
C LEU A 170 1.50 17.20 -17.92
N LEU A 171 1.40 16.70 -16.68
CA LEU A 171 2.07 15.46 -16.28
C LEU A 171 1.34 14.22 -16.79
N GLN A 172 0.01 14.25 -16.93
CA GLN A 172 -0.75 13.06 -17.33
C GLN A 172 -0.29 12.44 -18.67
N PRO A 173 -0.09 13.20 -19.76
CA PRO A 173 0.44 12.64 -21.00
C PRO A 173 1.86 12.04 -20.87
N ILE A 174 2.68 12.60 -19.98
CA ILE A 174 4.03 12.10 -19.69
C ILE A 174 3.95 10.77 -18.96
N ILE A 175 3.06 10.67 -17.97
CA ILE A 175 2.80 9.46 -17.20
C ILE A 175 2.27 8.36 -18.12
N ASP A 176 1.33 8.67 -19.01
CA ASP A 176 0.67 7.68 -19.85
C ASP A 176 1.55 7.19 -21.01
N THR A 177 2.35 8.08 -21.62
CA THR A 177 3.02 7.77 -22.90
C THR A 177 4.54 7.88 -22.87
N CYS A 178 5.11 8.68 -21.95
CA CYS A 178 6.55 8.95 -21.85
C CYS A 178 7.24 9.25 -23.20
N THR A 179 6.54 9.92 -24.12
CA THR A 179 7.10 10.26 -25.42
C THR A 179 8.08 11.42 -25.31
N LYS A 180 9.03 11.49 -26.27
CA LYS A 180 9.98 12.60 -26.35
C LYS A 180 9.27 13.96 -26.43
N ASP A 181 8.16 14.02 -27.16
CA ASP A 181 7.37 15.24 -27.31
C ASP A 181 6.65 15.63 -26.02
N ALA A 182 6.07 14.65 -25.29
CA ALA A 182 5.46 14.90 -23.99
C ALA A 182 6.50 15.42 -22.97
N ILE A 183 7.68 14.80 -22.90
CA ILE A 183 8.79 15.25 -22.04
C ILE A 183 9.26 16.66 -22.44
N SER A 184 9.39 16.93 -23.75
CA SER A 184 9.81 18.24 -24.25
C SER A 184 8.79 19.35 -23.93
N THR A 185 7.50 19.05 -24.07
CA THR A 185 6.39 19.95 -23.68
C THR A 185 6.41 20.20 -22.17
N GLY A 186 6.53 19.14 -21.37
CA GLY A 186 6.68 19.18 -19.91
C GLY A 186 7.80 20.10 -19.47
N LYS A 187 9.01 19.87 -19.97
CA LYS A 187 10.18 20.72 -19.71
C LYS A 187 9.90 22.17 -20.08
N THR A 188 9.40 22.43 -21.29
CA THR A 188 9.19 23.80 -21.78
C THR A 188 8.26 24.55 -20.84
N TRP A 189 7.16 23.92 -20.43
CA TRP A 189 6.23 24.49 -19.48
C TRP A 189 6.88 24.74 -18.11
N ILE A 190 7.68 23.81 -17.59
CA ILE A 190 8.41 23.99 -16.31
C ILE A 190 9.29 25.24 -16.39
N PHE A 191 10.09 25.41 -17.44
CA PHE A 191 10.94 26.60 -17.58
C PHE A 191 10.15 27.90 -17.82
N SER A 192 8.97 27.82 -18.44
CA SER A 192 8.10 28.99 -18.60
C SER A 192 7.48 29.45 -17.27
N ASN A 193 7.31 28.55 -16.30
CA ASN A 193 6.68 28.86 -15.01
C ASN A 193 7.69 29.05 -13.87
N ALA A 194 8.83 28.38 -13.89
CA ALA A 194 9.91 28.46 -12.90
C ALA A 194 10.66 29.81 -12.95
N LYS A 195 9.97 30.90 -12.64
CA LYS A 195 10.47 32.28 -12.67
C LYS A 195 10.90 32.81 -11.30
N SER A 196 10.54 32.11 -10.23
CA SER A 196 10.86 32.48 -8.86
C SER A 196 11.20 31.26 -8.04
N THR A 197 11.89 31.48 -6.92
CA THR A 197 12.34 30.43 -6.01
C THR A 197 11.15 29.65 -5.45
N GLY A 198 10.10 30.36 -5.02
CA GLY A 198 8.88 29.74 -4.50
C GLY A 198 8.17 28.83 -5.52
N VAL A 199 8.13 29.21 -6.80
CA VAL A 199 7.57 28.34 -7.85
C VAL A 199 8.47 27.13 -8.10
N CYS A 200 9.80 27.32 -8.11
CA CYS A 200 10.75 26.21 -8.27
C CYS A 200 10.61 25.18 -7.14
N GLU A 201 10.51 25.63 -5.90
CA GLU A 201 10.31 24.79 -4.72
C GLU A 201 8.96 24.09 -4.76
N ALA A 202 7.87 24.80 -5.09
CA ALA A 202 6.54 24.19 -5.22
C ALA A 202 6.49 23.12 -6.32
N LEU A 203 7.14 23.35 -7.47
CA LEU A 203 7.24 22.36 -8.55
C LEU A 203 8.02 21.12 -8.12
N ALA A 204 9.18 21.30 -7.49
CA ALA A 204 10.02 20.20 -7.02
C ALA A 204 9.28 19.36 -5.96
N GLU A 205 8.61 20.03 -5.03
CA GLU A 205 7.86 19.38 -3.96
C GLU A 205 6.61 18.65 -4.49
N TYR A 206 5.94 19.22 -5.50
CA TYR A 206 4.85 18.55 -6.20
C TYR A 206 5.31 17.26 -6.88
N LEU A 207 6.42 17.30 -7.63
CA LEU A 207 6.99 16.13 -8.29
C LEU A 207 7.40 15.07 -7.26
N ARG A 208 8.01 15.48 -6.15
CA ARG A 208 8.35 14.59 -5.02
C ARG A 208 7.11 13.88 -4.48
N TRP A 209 6.08 14.64 -4.15
CA TRP A 209 4.83 14.09 -3.62
C TRP A 209 4.19 13.08 -4.58
N ARG A 210 4.11 13.40 -5.88
CA ARG A 210 3.54 12.48 -6.88
C ARG A 210 4.31 11.16 -7.02
N ILE A 211 5.63 11.22 -6.96
CA ILE A 211 6.50 10.04 -7.15
C ILE A 211 6.57 9.17 -5.89
N VAL A 212 6.76 9.81 -4.73
CA VAL A 212 7.00 9.13 -3.46
C VAL A 212 5.71 8.58 -2.85
N ARG A 213 4.53 9.06 -3.30
CA ARG A 213 3.24 8.58 -2.82
C ARG A 213 3.15 7.05 -2.81
N PRO A 214 2.66 6.46 -1.70
CA PRO A 214 2.34 5.03 -1.63
C PRO A 214 1.35 4.64 -2.72
N GLY A 215 1.54 3.47 -3.34
CA GLY A 215 0.68 2.99 -4.42
C GLY A 215 0.92 3.59 -5.81
N SER A 216 1.81 4.57 -5.98
CA SER A 216 2.22 5.05 -7.30
C SER A 216 2.89 3.94 -8.12
N SER A 217 2.47 3.76 -9.38
CA SER A 217 3.03 2.73 -10.26
C SER A 217 4.50 3.02 -10.58
N PHE A 218 5.28 1.96 -10.79
CA PHE A 218 6.68 2.08 -11.18
C PHE A 218 6.85 2.89 -12.49
N GLU A 219 5.97 2.71 -13.47
CA GLU A 219 6.01 3.43 -14.75
C GLU A 219 5.87 4.94 -14.56
N LEU A 220 4.91 5.37 -13.73
CA LEU A 220 4.76 6.78 -13.36
C LEU A 220 6.05 7.34 -12.77
N ARG A 221 6.64 6.63 -11.79
CA ARG A 221 7.90 7.05 -11.14
C ARG A 221 9.01 7.22 -12.17
N LEU A 222 9.18 6.22 -13.05
CA LEU A 222 10.21 6.24 -14.09
C LEU A 222 10.02 7.39 -15.09
N HIS A 223 8.80 7.60 -15.57
CA HIS A 223 8.49 8.63 -16.56
C HIS A 223 8.72 10.04 -16.01
N LEU A 224 8.34 10.28 -14.75
CA LEU A 224 8.60 11.56 -14.09
C LEU A 224 10.09 11.76 -13.77
N ILE A 225 10.83 10.70 -13.45
CA ILE A 225 12.31 10.78 -13.32
C ILE A 225 12.96 11.17 -14.65
N TYR A 226 12.46 10.69 -15.79
CA TYR A 226 12.97 11.12 -17.11
C TYR A 226 12.69 12.60 -17.38
N LEU A 227 11.52 13.11 -16.98
CA LEU A 227 11.24 14.54 -17.04
C LEU A 227 12.22 15.33 -16.17
N ILE A 228 12.43 14.93 -14.92
CA ILE A 228 13.39 15.58 -14.00
C ILE A 228 14.79 15.58 -14.61
N ASN A 229 15.23 14.46 -15.19
CA ASN A 229 16.52 14.37 -15.87
C ASN A 229 16.64 15.38 -17.03
N ASP A 230 15.62 15.50 -17.90
CA ASP A 230 15.65 16.45 -19.01
C ASP A 230 15.64 17.90 -18.50
N VAL A 231 14.89 18.20 -17.44
CA VAL A 231 14.87 19.52 -16.80
C VAL A 231 16.25 19.87 -16.22
N LEU A 232 16.85 18.96 -15.43
CA LEU A 232 18.18 19.17 -14.83
C LEU A 232 19.27 19.42 -15.87
N HIS A 233 19.26 18.63 -16.95
CA HIS A 233 20.18 18.84 -18.07
C HIS A 233 20.08 20.27 -18.64
N HIS A 234 18.86 20.80 -18.73
CA HIS A 234 18.62 22.14 -19.27
C HIS A 234 18.84 23.24 -18.22
N CYS A 235 18.72 22.96 -16.91
CA CYS A 235 19.07 23.92 -15.86
C CYS A 235 20.52 24.36 -16.00
N GLN A 236 21.43 23.42 -16.27
CA GLN A 236 22.85 23.71 -16.46
C GLN A 236 23.08 24.61 -17.70
N ARG A 237 22.37 24.37 -18.81
CA ARG A 237 22.52 25.19 -20.03
C ARG A 237 21.88 26.57 -19.93
N LYS A 238 20.71 26.67 -19.28
CA LYS A 238 19.94 27.91 -19.13
C LYS A 238 20.29 28.72 -17.87
N GLN A 239 21.25 28.25 -17.07
CA GLN A 239 21.66 28.83 -15.79
C GLN A 239 20.50 28.99 -14.78
N ALA A 240 19.53 28.07 -14.79
CA ALA A 240 18.41 28.07 -13.85
C ALA A 240 18.83 27.45 -12.50
N GLN A 241 19.65 28.17 -11.74
CA GLN A 241 20.22 27.68 -10.48
C GLN A 241 19.15 27.42 -9.41
N GLU A 242 18.13 28.27 -9.29
CA GLU A 242 17.05 28.09 -8.31
C GLU A 242 16.29 26.78 -8.53
N LEU A 243 15.92 26.50 -9.78
CA LEU A 243 15.25 25.25 -10.14
C LEU A 243 16.15 24.03 -9.92
N GLN A 244 17.45 24.16 -10.21
CA GLN A 244 18.40 23.10 -9.93
C GLN A 244 18.46 22.80 -8.42
N VAL A 245 18.62 23.82 -7.57
CA VAL A 245 18.68 23.67 -6.11
C VAL A 245 17.39 23.03 -5.58
N ALA A 246 16.22 23.49 -6.03
CA ALA A 246 14.93 22.91 -5.63
C ALA A 246 14.84 21.42 -5.99
N LEU A 247 15.25 21.04 -7.20
CA LEU A 247 15.25 19.63 -7.64
C LEU A 247 16.28 18.77 -6.87
N GLN A 248 17.41 19.34 -6.45
CA GLN A 248 18.42 18.62 -5.65
C GLN A 248 17.89 18.18 -4.29
N GLN A 249 17.03 18.99 -3.65
CA GLN A 249 16.46 18.65 -2.34
C GLN A 249 15.52 17.44 -2.40
N VAL A 250 14.94 17.16 -3.56
CA VAL A 250 13.91 16.13 -3.72
C VAL A 250 14.38 14.89 -4.48
N VAL A 251 15.55 14.92 -5.11
CA VAL A 251 16.01 13.85 -6.02
C VAL A 251 16.29 12.53 -5.30
N VAL A 252 16.84 12.58 -4.08
CA VAL A 252 17.22 11.37 -3.32
C VAL A 252 16.00 10.50 -3.03
N PRO A 253 14.93 11.00 -2.37
CA PRO A 253 13.74 10.18 -2.15
C PRO A 253 13.05 9.77 -3.45
N ILE A 254 13.04 10.62 -4.48
CA ILE A 254 12.47 10.31 -5.79
C ILE A 254 13.16 9.10 -6.43
N PHE A 255 14.48 9.07 -6.42
CA PHE A 255 15.27 8.01 -7.04
C PHE A 255 15.19 6.70 -6.25
N CYS A 256 15.34 6.76 -4.92
CA CYS A 256 15.34 5.58 -4.05
C CYS A 256 13.98 4.87 -4.02
N MET A 257 12.88 5.57 -4.33
CA MET A 257 11.54 4.99 -4.40
C MET A 257 11.25 4.19 -5.68
N ALA A 258 12.15 4.19 -6.67
CA ALA A 258 11.92 3.57 -7.97
C ALA A 258 12.56 2.16 -8.13
N GLU A 259 12.97 1.48 -7.06
CA GLU A 259 13.77 0.26 -7.15
C GLU A 259 12.97 -1.06 -7.26
N GLU A 260 12.56 -1.51 -8.46
CA GLU A 260 12.12 -2.91 -8.65
C GLU A 260 12.53 -3.54 -10.01
N GLU A 261 11.89 -3.21 -11.14
CA GLU A 261 11.99 -4.07 -12.34
C GLU A 261 12.97 -3.57 -13.44
N LYS A 262 13.27 -2.25 -13.48
CA LYS A 262 14.18 -1.65 -14.49
C LYS A 262 15.36 -0.91 -13.86
N GLN A 263 15.95 -1.47 -12.81
CA GLN A 263 17.07 -0.87 -12.08
C GLN A 263 18.24 -0.48 -13.00
N GLN A 264 18.50 -1.25 -14.07
CA GLN A 264 19.51 -0.91 -15.09
C GLN A 264 19.30 0.48 -15.74
N LYS A 265 18.05 0.92 -15.94
CA LYS A 265 17.75 2.24 -16.50
C LYS A 265 18.06 3.35 -15.49
N LEU A 266 17.75 3.12 -14.21
CA LEU A 266 18.10 4.04 -13.12
C LEU A 266 19.61 4.11 -12.90
N THR A 267 20.32 2.98 -12.97
CA THR A 267 21.79 2.95 -12.90
C THR A 267 22.43 3.76 -14.03
N LYS A 268 21.91 3.66 -15.26
CA LYS A 268 22.38 4.47 -16.40
C LYS A 268 22.15 5.96 -16.18
N LEU A 269 21.00 6.35 -15.61
CA LEU A 269 20.73 7.74 -15.22
C LEU A 269 21.71 8.23 -14.15
N LEU A 270 21.96 7.43 -13.11
CA LEU A 270 22.89 7.78 -12.05
C LEU A 270 24.32 7.98 -12.60
N GLN A 271 24.79 7.08 -13.46
CA GLN A 271 26.09 7.23 -14.14
C GLN A 271 26.15 8.50 -15.01
N LEU A 272 25.06 8.84 -15.69
CA LEU A 272 24.96 10.07 -16.48
C LEU A 272 25.05 11.31 -15.57
N TRP A 273 24.35 11.31 -14.44
CA TRP A 273 24.35 12.41 -13.47
C TRP A 273 25.71 12.62 -12.82
N GLU A 274 26.40 11.53 -12.47
CA GLU A 274 27.78 11.56 -11.96
C GLU A 274 28.74 12.11 -13.02
N LYS A 275 28.68 11.58 -14.26
CA LYS A 275 29.56 12.02 -15.36
C LYS A 275 29.39 13.50 -15.68
N ASN A 276 28.16 13.99 -15.68
CA ASN A 276 27.85 15.38 -16.05
C ASN A 276 27.89 16.35 -14.85
N ARG A 277 28.16 15.83 -13.64
CA ARG A 277 28.23 16.60 -12.38
C ARG A 277 26.99 17.47 -12.12
N TYR A 278 25.79 16.90 -12.29
CA TYR A 278 24.53 17.58 -11.98
C TYR A 278 24.30 17.76 -10.47
N PHE A 279 24.93 16.89 -9.69
CA PHE A 279 24.82 16.82 -8.24
C PHE A 279 26.20 16.79 -7.60
N GLU A 280 26.27 17.23 -6.36
CA GLU A 280 27.48 17.09 -5.53
C GLU A 280 27.75 15.63 -5.18
N ASP A 281 29.02 15.32 -4.87
CA ASP A 281 29.47 13.96 -4.54
C ASP A 281 28.72 13.37 -3.32
N SER A 282 28.28 14.22 -2.39
CA SER A 282 27.44 13.81 -1.25
C SER A 282 26.08 13.23 -1.70
N ILE A 283 25.40 13.92 -2.62
CA ILE A 283 24.11 13.47 -3.18
C ILE A 283 24.33 12.20 -4.02
N ILE A 284 25.37 12.17 -4.86
CA ILE A 284 25.71 10.96 -5.63
C ILE A 284 26.00 9.77 -4.72
N GLY A 285 26.70 10.00 -3.60
CA GLY A 285 26.96 8.98 -2.58
C GLY A 285 25.68 8.40 -1.97
N GLN A 286 24.69 9.25 -1.69
CA GLN A 286 23.36 8.81 -1.24
C GLN A 286 22.62 8.01 -2.31
N LEU A 287 22.61 8.49 -3.56
CA LEU A 287 21.95 7.80 -4.68
C LEU A 287 22.57 6.43 -5.01
N LYS A 288 23.87 6.25 -4.73
CA LYS A 288 24.56 4.94 -4.87
C LYS A 288 24.20 3.96 -3.74
N ASN A 289 23.68 4.44 -2.61
CA ASN A 289 23.35 3.65 -1.43
C ASN A 289 21.85 3.84 -1.07
N PRO A 290 20.93 3.30 -1.87
CA PRO A 290 19.51 3.63 -1.79
C PRO A 290 18.84 3.15 -0.49
N ALA A 291 19.20 1.97 0.02
CA ALA A 291 18.62 1.43 1.26
C ALA A 291 18.87 2.33 2.50
N PRO A 292 20.13 2.71 2.84
CA PRO A 292 20.36 3.62 3.96
C PRO A 292 19.82 5.03 3.70
N SER A 293 19.89 5.54 2.47
CA SER A 293 19.32 6.85 2.12
C SER A 293 17.81 6.89 2.27
N LEU A 294 17.11 5.82 1.90
CA LEU A 294 15.67 5.70 2.12
C LEU A 294 15.32 5.61 3.60
N ALA A 295 16.11 4.88 4.39
CA ALA A 295 15.92 4.79 5.85
C ALA A 295 16.15 6.15 6.54
N GLN A 296 17.18 6.89 6.14
CA GLN A 296 17.44 8.25 6.61
C GLN A 296 16.30 9.20 6.23
N TYR A 297 15.85 9.14 4.98
CA TYR A 297 14.70 9.92 4.52
C TYR A 297 13.43 9.60 5.31
N LYS A 298 13.11 8.33 5.53
CA LYS A 298 11.95 7.92 6.34
C LYS A 298 12.04 8.46 7.77
N THR A 299 13.22 8.39 8.38
CA THR A 299 13.45 8.95 9.72
C THR A 299 13.23 10.46 9.75
N ALA A 300 13.80 11.19 8.78
CA ALA A 300 13.63 12.64 8.66
C ALA A 300 12.16 13.02 8.42
N LEU A 301 11.45 12.25 7.58
CA LEU A 301 10.04 12.46 7.31
C LEU A 301 9.17 12.25 8.56
N MET A 302 9.42 11.19 9.34
CA MET A 302 8.71 10.97 10.60
C MET A 302 8.95 12.10 11.61
N ALA A 303 10.17 12.65 11.64
CA ALA A 303 10.49 13.79 12.50
C ALA A 303 9.80 15.08 12.04
N GLU A 304 9.79 15.35 10.73
CA GLU A 304 9.11 16.51 10.14
C GLU A 304 7.60 16.50 10.41
N TYR A 305 6.96 15.34 10.28
CA TYR A 305 5.52 15.16 10.48
C TYR A 305 5.18 14.60 11.87
N ALA A 306 6.06 14.76 12.86
CA ALA A 306 5.87 14.22 14.20
C ALA A 306 4.58 14.71 14.87
N SER A 307 4.14 15.94 14.60
CA SER A 307 2.89 16.51 15.13
C SER A 307 1.63 15.77 14.64
N VAL A 308 1.71 15.16 13.45
CA VAL A 308 0.62 14.39 12.84
C VAL A 308 0.72 12.91 13.22
N VAL A 309 1.93 12.39 13.39
CA VAL A 309 2.21 10.99 13.75
C VAL A 309 1.97 10.70 15.24
N ALA A 310 2.37 11.61 16.13
CA ALA A 310 2.32 11.39 17.57
C ALA A 310 0.91 11.09 18.11
N PRO A 311 -0.17 11.77 17.66
CA PRO A 311 -1.53 11.42 18.07
C PRO A 311 -1.93 9.99 17.71
N VAL A 312 -1.57 9.53 16.50
CA VAL A 312 -1.86 8.16 16.04
C VAL A 312 -1.16 7.13 16.93
N GLN A 313 0.12 7.37 17.25
CA GLN A 313 0.89 6.51 18.15
C GLN A 313 0.29 6.45 19.56
N LEU A 314 -0.12 7.61 20.10
CA LEU A 314 -0.72 7.70 21.42
C LEU A 314 -2.06 6.95 21.49
N THR A 315 -2.92 7.10 20.50
CA THR A 315 -4.22 6.40 20.43
C THR A 315 -4.03 4.89 20.44
N VAL A 316 -3.13 4.37 19.61
CA VAL A 316 -2.86 2.93 19.55
C VAL A 316 -2.21 2.43 20.85
N GLN A 317 -1.30 3.20 21.45
CA GLN A 317 -0.71 2.86 22.75
C GLN A 317 -1.77 2.76 23.85
N GLN A 318 -2.75 3.67 23.88
CA GLN A 318 -3.87 3.63 24.82
C GLN A 318 -4.76 2.40 24.60
N GLN A 319 -5.09 2.08 23.35
CA GLN A 319 -5.85 0.88 23.00
C GLN A 319 -5.13 -0.40 23.46
N PHE A 320 -3.82 -0.48 23.22
CA PHE A 320 -3.03 -1.62 23.66
C PHE A 320 -3.01 -1.77 25.19
N ARG A 321 -2.85 -0.66 25.94
CA ARG A 321 -2.95 -0.69 27.41
C ARG A 321 -4.30 -1.22 27.88
N THR A 322 -5.39 -0.79 27.26
CA THR A 322 -6.74 -1.29 27.58
C THR A 322 -6.85 -2.80 27.37
N LEU A 323 -6.34 -3.31 26.25
CA LEU A 323 -6.33 -4.76 25.97
C LEU A 323 -5.51 -5.54 27.00
N GLN A 324 -4.35 -5.02 27.40
CA GLN A 324 -3.54 -5.63 28.45
C GLN A 324 -4.28 -5.68 29.79
N MET A 325 -4.97 -4.60 30.18
CA MET A 325 -5.77 -4.58 31.41
C MET A 325 -6.92 -5.59 31.36
N GLN A 326 -7.62 -5.70 30.23
CA GLN A 326 -8.69 -6.68 30.05
C GLN A 326 -8.18 -8.12 30.18
N HIS A 327 -7.02 -8.42 29.58
CA HIS A 327 -6.37 -9.72 29.74
C HIS A 327 -6.01 -9.99 31.20
N GLN A 328 -5.40 -9.01 31.89
CA GLN A 328 -5.01 -9.15 33.29
C GLN A 328 -6.22 -9.41 34.20
N GLN A 329 -7.31 -8.66 34.03
CA GLN A 329 -8.56 -8.85 34.77
C GLN A 329 -9.18 -10.23 34.50
N PHE A 330 -9.12 -10.71 33.25
CA PHE A 330 -9.58 -12.04 32.89
C PHE A 330 -8.78 -13.13 33.60
N VAL A 331 -7.45 -13.00 33.63
CA VAL A 331 -6.55 -13.93 34.34
C VAL A 331 -6.86 -13.93 35.85
N GLU A 332 -6.94 -12.75 36.46
CA GLU A 332 -7.25 -12.59 37.89
C GLU A 332 -8.57 -13.26 38.25
N HIS A 333 -9.63 -13.02 37.46
CA HIS A 333 -10.93 -13.63 37.67
C HIS A 333 -10.84 -15.17 37.64
N LEU A 334 -10.20 -15.74 36.63
CA LEU A 334 -10.05 -17.20 36.51
C LEU A 334 -9.23 -17.80 37.66
N THR A 335 -8.17 -17.12 38.11
CA THR A 335 -7.35 -17.58 39.24
C THR A 335 -8.04 -17.42 40.59
N SER A 336 -8.95 -16.45 40.75
CA SER A 336 -9.72 -16.24 41.98
C SER A 336 -10.88 -17.22 42.17
N MET A 337 -11.24 -17.93 41.09
CA MET A 337 -12.29 -18.95 41.07
C MET A 337 -11.78 -20.38 41.35
N GLN A 338 -10.46 -20.55 41.50
CA GLN A 338 -9.80 -21.76 42.00
C GLN A 338 -9.75 -21.75 43.53
#